data_AF-A0A1Q6YUR9-F1
#
_entry.id   AF-A0A1Q6YUR9-F1
#
_cell.length_a   1.000
_cell.length_b   1.000
_cell.length_c   1.000
_cell.angle_alpha   90.00
_cell.angle_beta   90.00
_cell.angle_gamma   90.00
#
_symmetry.space_group_name_H-M   'P 1'
#
loop_
_entity.id
_entity.type
_entity.pdbx_description
1 polymer ?
#
loop_
_entity_poly.entity_id
_entity_poly.type
_entity_poly.pdbx_seq_one_letter_code
_entity_poly.pdbx_strand_id
1 'polypeptide(L)'
;MPKFRPSRLSEISRRNRQEIIKARLSRRELFRMGLITSSGYLVHKSGLSAWADGGCNPGECKPGCSPPTIAFVDPITFPPLLPERNPAVDPAFTFSPPNAVPNSTVAARRHRTSRSHPAP
;
A
#
# COMPACT_ATOMS: atom_id res chain seq x y z
N MET A 1 20.36 -22.09 -7.03
CA MET A 1 18.95 -21.67 -7.21
C MET A 1 18.32 -22.47 -8.33
N PRO A 2 17.13 -23.06 -8.14
CA PRO A 2 16.43 -23.75 -9.23
C PRO A 2 16.12 -22.76 -10.36
N LYS A 3 16.42 -23.14 -11.60
CA LYS A 3 16.11 -22.33 -12.79
C LYS A 3 14.60 -22.37 -13.03
N PHE A 4 13.96 -21.21 -13.08
CA PHE A 4 12.54 -21.08 -13.34
C PHE A 4 12.18 -21.64 -14.73
N ARG A 5 11.11 -22.43 -14.79
CA ARG A 5 10.49 -22.88 -16.04
C ARG A 5 9.01 -22.49 -16.03
N PRO A 6 8.56 -21.64 -16.97
CA PRO A 6 7.15 -21.28 -17.06
C PRO A 6 6.30 -22.52 -17.42
N SER A 7 5.11 -22.63 -16.85
CA SER A 7 4.15 -23.64 -17.27
C SER A 7 3.58 -23.29 -18.65
N ARG A 8 3.12 -24.29 -19.40
CA ARG A 8 2.53 -24.09 -20.74
C ARG A 8 1.38 -23.07 -20.72
N LEU A 9 0.51 -23.13 -19.71
CA LEU A 9 -0.63 -22.21 -19.56
C LEU A 9 -0.17 -20.78 -19.28
N SER A 10 0.92 -20.59 -18.51
CA SER A 10 1.50 -19.27 -18.25
C SER A 10 2.00 -18.62 -19.55
N GLU A 11 2.63 -19.38 -20.43
CA GLU A 11 3.11 -18.88 -21.72
C GLU A 11 1.96 -18.53 -22.66
N ILE A 12 0.95 -19.40 -22.77
CA ILE A 12 -0.25 -19.16 -23.56
C ILE A 12 -0.95 -17.90 -23.07
N SER A 13 -1.09 -17.76 -21.75
CA SER A 13 -1.71 -16.60 -21.14
C SER A 13 -0.96 -15.30 -21.42
N ARG A 14 0.38 -15.34 -21.37
CA ARG A 14 1.22 -14.21 -21.75
C ARG A 14 1.01 -13.84 -23.22
N ARG A 15 1.03 -14.80 -24.14
CA ARG A 15 0.81 -14.55 -25.58
C ARG A 15 -0.59 -13.96 -25.83
N ASN A 16 -1.63 -14.54 -25.26
CA ASN A 16 -3.01 -14.06 -25.43
C ASN A 16 -3.19 -12.61 -24.96
N ARG A 17 -2.58 -12.21 -23.83
CA ARG A 17 -2.60 -10.81 -23.38
C ARG A 17 -1.82 -9.89 -24.32
N GLN A 18 -0.70 -10.35 -24.86
CA GLN A 18 0.06 -9.59 -25.84
C GLN A 18 -0.76 -9.37 -27.12
N GLU A 19 -1.53 -10.36 -27.57
CA GLU A 19 -2.43 -10.21 -28.72
C GLU A 19 -3.52 -9.16 -28.46
N ILE A 20 -4.10 -9.10 -27.25
CA ILE A 20 -5.06 -8.06 -26.87
C ILE A 20 -4.42 -6.65 -26.96
N ILE A 21 -3.17 -6.52 -26.48
CA ILE A 21 -2.43 -5.25 -26.54
C ILE A 21 -2.12 -4.86 -27.99
N LYS A 22 -1.66 -5.83 -28.80
CA LYS A 22 -1.36 -5.62 -30.23
C LYS A 22 -2.60 -5.21 -31.02
N ALA A 23 -3.76 -5.79 -30.70
CA ALA A 23 -5.03 -5.47 -31.33
C ALA A 23 -5.52 -4.04 -31.04
N ARG A 24 -4.90 -3.32 -30.08
CA ARG A 24 -5.23 -1.92 -29.71
C ARG A 24 -6.73 -1.69 -29.47
N LEU A 25 -7.38 -2.68 -28.87
CA LEU A 25 -8.81 -2.64 -28.56
C LEU A 25 -9.08 -1.64 -27.44
N SER A 26 -10.15 -0.88 -27.58
CA SER A 26 -10.64 0.00 -26.52
C SER A 26 -11.23 -0.82 -25.37
N ARG A 27 -11.22 -0.25 -24.15
CA ARG A 27 -11.84 -0.88 -22.97
C ARG A 27 -13.31 -1.26 -23.21
N ARG A 28 -14.05 -0.43 -23.96
CA ARG A 28 -15.46 -0.66 -24.31
C ARG A 28 -15.63 -1.89 -25.22
N GLU A 29 -14.74 -2.09 -26.18
CA GLU A 29 -14.76 -3.27 -27.05
C GLU A 29 -14.43 -4.53 -26.27
N LEU A 30 -13.41 -4.47 -25.40
CA LEU A 30 -13.07 -5.59 -24.50
C LEU A 30 -14.25 -5.98 -23.61
N PHE A 31 -15.00 -5.00 -23.10
CA PHE A 31 -16.20 -5.24 -22.31
C PHE A 31 -17.32 -5.88 -23.14
N ARG A 32 -17.58 -5.36 -24.33
CA ARG A 32 -18.58 -5.92 -25.27
C ARG A 32 -18.27 -7.36 -25.68
N MET A 33 -17.00 -7.71 -25.82
CA MET A 33 -16.53 -9.06 -26.13
C MET A 33 -16.46 -9.98 -24.90
N GLY A 34 -16.75 -9.47 -23.69
CA GLY A 34 -16.67 -10.24 -22.46
C GLY A 34 -15.24 -10.65 -22.08
N LEU A 35 -14.23 -9.89 -22.50
CA LEU A 35 -12.83 -10.13 -22.16
C LEU A 35 -12.42 -9.48 -20.83
N ILE A 36 -13.14 -8.44 -20.41
CA ILE A 36 -12.98 -7.78 -19.12
C ILE A 36 -14.28 -7.75 -18.31
N THR A 37 -14.13 -7.71 -16.99
CA THR A 37 -15.22 -7.46 -16.04
C THR A 37 -15.61 -5.98 -16.02
N SER A 38 -16.74 -5.66 -15.40
CA SER A 38 -17.16 -4.27 -15.15
C SER A 38 -16.12 -3.48 -14.36
N SER A 39 -15.42 -4.13 -13.42
CA SER A 39 -14.30 -3.56 -12.66
C SER A 39 -13.04 -3.31 -13.50
N GLY A 40 -12.98 -3.78 -14.75
CA GLY A 40 -11.88 -3.53 -15.68
C GLY A 40 -10.75 -4.57 -15.63
N TYR A 41 -10.96 -5.70 -14.96
CA TYR A 41 -9.98 -6.79 -14.92
C TYR A 41 -10.28 -7.83 -16.00
N LEU A 42 -9.26 -8.58 -16.44
CA LEU A 42 -9.48 -9.72 -17.34
C LEU A 42 -10.40 -10.75 -16.67
N VAL A 43 -11.36 -11.27 -17.44
CA VAL A 43 -12.28 -12.32 -16.96
C VAL A 43 -11.49 -13.54 -16.50
N HIS A 44 -11.95 -14.17 -15.42
CA HIS A 44 -11.33 -15.33 -14.78
C HIS A 44 -11.42 -16.59 -15.68
N LYS A 45 -10.59 -16.62 -16.72
CA LYS A 45 -10.51 -17.69 -17.71
C LYS A 45 -9.08 -18.21 -17.81
N SER A 46 -8.92 -19.53 -17.82
CA SER A 46 -7.62 -20.20 -17.95
C SER A 46 -6.97 -19.81 -19.27
N GLY A 47 -5.65 -19.57 -19.26
CA GLY A 47 -4.94 -19.07 -20.42
C GLY A 47 -5.28 -17.62 -20.82
N LEU A 48 -6.01 -16.84 -20.01
CA LEU A 48 -6.23 -15.41 -20.22
C LEU A 48 -5.91 -14.59 -18.97
N SER A 49 -6.55 -14.90 -17.84
CA SER A 49 -6.30 -14.22 -16.57
C SER A 49 -5.17 -14.89 -15.77
N ALA A 50 -4.50 -14.12 -14.93
CA ALA A 50 -3.40 -14.60 -14.12
C ALA A 50 -3.91 -15.52 -13.01
N TRP A 51 -5.10 -15.22 -12.51
CA TRP A 51 -5.71 -15.82 -11.35
C TRP A 51 -6.51 -17.09 -11.65
N ALA A 52 -6.73 -17.44 -12.93
CA ALA A 52 -7.60 -18.56 -13.31
C ALA A 52 -7.02 -19.95 -13.06
N ASP A 53 -5.69 -20.09 -13.01
CA ASP A 53 -5.05 -21.33 -12.59
C ASP A 53 -4.90 -21.29 -11.07
N GLY A 54 -5.93 -21.73 -10.36
CA GLY A 54 -6.07 -21.69 -8.90
C GLY A 54 -4.76 -21.71 -8.11
N GLY A 55 -4.62 -20.70 -7.26
CA GLY A 55 -3.62 -20.60 -6.19
C GLY A 55 -2.15 -20.55 -6.61
N CYS A 56 -1.32 -20.10 -5.67
CA CYS A 56 0.14 -20.15 -5.78
C CYS A 56 0.65 -21.31 -4.93
N ASN A 57 0.94 -22.45 -5.55
CA ASN A 57 1.60 -23.53 -4.83
C ASN A 57 3.09 -23.20 -4.60
N PRO A 58 3.68 -23.60 -3.47
CA PRO A 58 5.11 -23.42 -3.23
C PRO A 58 5.95 -24.02 -4.37
N GLY A 59 6.78 -23.20 -5.02
CA GLY A 59 7.63 -23.63 -6.13
C GLY A 59 7.01 -23.49 -7.53
N GLU A 60 5.72 -23.15 -7.63
CA GLU A 60 5.09 -22.80 -8.91
C GLU A 60 5.19 -21.30 -9.16
N CYS A 61 5.73 -20.92 -10.32
CA CYS A 61 5.75 -19.53 -10.76
C CYS A 61 4.74 -19.37 -11.90
N LYS A 62 3.51 -19.07 -11.49
CA LYS A 62 2.34 -18.75 -12.32
C LYS A 62 2.16 -17.23 -12.37
N PRO A 63 1.52 -16.68 -13.42
CA PRO A 63 1.18 -15.26 -13.45
C PRO A 63 0.32 -14.91 -12.23
N GLY A 64 0.65 -13.83 -11.51
CA GLY A 64 -0.05 -13.45 -10.27
C GLY A 64 0.56 -14.01 -8.97
N CYS A 65 1.50 -14.95 -9.08
CA CYS A 65 2.25 -15.48 -7.95
C CYS A 65 3.61 -14.80 -7.85
N SER A 66 3.78 -13.90 -6.88
CA SER A 66 5.11 -13.44 -6.50
C SER A 66 5.81 -14.51 -5.65
N PRO A 67 7.14 -14.60 -5.69
CA PRO A 67 7.89 -15.34 -4.68
C PRO A 67 7.49 -14.89 -3.26
N PRO A 68 7.61 -15.76 -2.23
CA PRO A 68 7.39 -15.35 -0.86
C PRO A 68 8.26 -14.13 -0.53
N THR A 69 7.61 -13.02 -0.17
CA THR A 69 8.33 -11.81 0.24
C THR A 69 8.84 -12.00 1.65
N ILE A 70 10.14 -11.83 1.86
CA ILE A 70 10.69 -11.62 3.20
C ILE A 70 10.50 -10.15 3.58
N ALA A 71 10.36 -9.86 4.87
CA ALA A 71 10.36 -8.49 5.34
C ALA A 71 11.66 -7.80 4.89
N PHE A 72 11.56 -6.56 4.42
CA PHE A 72 12.74 -5.74 4.18
C PHE A 72 13.30 -5.34 5.54
N VAL A 73 14.31 -6.07 6.00
CA VAL A 73 15.03 -5.77 7.26
C VAL A 73 16.30 -5.03 6.88
N ASP A 74 16.19 -3.73 6.70
CA ASP A 74 17.33 -2.85 6.52
C ASP A 74 17.65 -2.22 7.88
N PRO A 75 18.83 -2.45 8.47
CA PRO A 75 19.16 -1.89 9.76
C PRO A 75 19.17 -0.36 9.66
N ILE A 76 18.32 0.29 10.44
CA ILE A 76 18.36 1.75 10.59
C ILE A 76 19.62 2.11 11.38
N THR A 77 20.53 2.85 10.75
CA THR A 77 21.69 3.43 11.43
C THR A 77 21.19 4.53 12.37
N PHE A 78 21.18 4.25 13.68
CA PHE A 78 20.96 5.29 14.68
C PHE A 78 22.25 6.12 14.84
N PRO A 79 22.17 7.46 14.90
CA PRO A 79 23.32 8.28 15.25
C PRO A 79 23.81 7.94 16.67
N PRO A 80 25.12 8.09 16.95
CA PRO A 80 25.66 7.82 18.28
C PRO A 80 25.00 8.74 19.31
N LEU A 81 24.73 8.20 20.50
CA LEU A 81 24.30 9.00 21.64
C LEU A 81 25.42 9.97 22.01
N LEU A 82 25.10 11.26 22.02
CA LEU A 82 26.02 12.29 22.48
C LEU A 82 26.23 12.12 23.99
N PRO A 83 27.45 12.32 24.51
CA PRO A 83 27.70 12.31 25.95
C PRO A 83 26.89 13.42 26.64
N GLU A 84 26.50 13.18 27.89
CA GLU A 84 25.86 14.18 28.73
C GLU A 84 26.79 15.40 28.87
N ARG A 85 26.29 16.59 28.53
CA ARG A 85 27.08 17.82 28.65
C ARG A 85 27.12 18.26 30.10
N ASN A 86 28.32 18.34 30.67
CA ASN A 86 28.52 18.91 31.98
C ASN A 86 28.54 20.45 31.88
N PRO A 87 27.59 21.16 32.51
CA PRO A 87 27.54 22.63 32.49
C PRO A 87 28.76 23.29 33.15
N ALA A 88 29.55 22.55 33.94
CA ALA A 88 30.81 23.05 34.49
C ALA A 88 31.93 23.21 33.44
N VAL A 89 31.82 22.52 32.29
CA VAL A 89 32.83 22.50 31.23
C VAL A 89 32.34 23.20 29.94
N ASP A 90 31.02 23.36 29.79
CA ASP A 90 30.38 24.09 28.67
C ASP A 90 29.43 25.18 29.21
N PRO A 91 29.95 26.37 29.60
CA PRO A 91 29.14 27.42 30.24
C PRO A 91 28.15 28.10 29.27
N ALA A 92 28.25 27.85 27.96
CA ALA A 92 27.32 28.37 26.96
C ALA A 92 25.97 27.61 26.95
N PHE A 93 25.92 26.43 27.56
CA PHE A 93 24.70 25.63 27.67
C PHE A 93 23.84 26.11 28.85
N THR A 94 22.89 26.99 28.58
CA THR A 94 21.92 27.47 29.58
C THR A 94 20.62 26.67 29.47
N PHE A 95 20.36 25.81 30.46
CA PHE A 95 19.06 25.16 30.62
C PHE A 95 18.06 26.21 31.13
N SER A 96 17.39 26.92 30.21
CA SER A 96 16.31 27.81 30.60
C SER A 96 15.09 26.95 30.95
N PRO A 97 14.61 26.94 32.21
CA PRO A 97 13.37 26.23 32.54
C PRO A 97 12.22 26.81 31.71
N PRO A 98 11.31 25.99 31.17
CA PRO A 98 10.17 26.51 30.44
C PRO A 98 9.30 27.35 31.38
N ASN A 99 9.23 28.66 31.15
CA ASN A 99 8.30 29.59 31.81
C ASN A 99 6.85 29.40 31.35
N ALA A 100 6.43 28.16 31.09
CA ALA A 100 5.07 27.85 30.69
C ALA A 100 4.18 27.84 31.95
N VAL A 101 3.56 28.98 32.27
CA VAL A 101 2.39 29.00 33.14
C VAL A 101 1.31 28.14 32.46
N PRO A 102 0.75 27.11 33.12
CA PRO A 102 -0.29 26.31 32.50
C PRO A 102 -1.54 27.16 32.28
N ASN A 103 -2.02 27.24 31.04
CA ASN A 103 -3.33 27.82 30.71
C ASN A 103 -4.42 26.95 31.34
N SER A 104 -4.78 27.21 32.59
CA SER A 104 -5.96 26.61 33.22
C SER A 104 -7.22 27.35 32.77
N THR A 105 -7.61 27.22 31.51
CA THR A 105 -8.94 27.63 31.06
C THR A 105 -9.99 26.61 31.51
N VAL A 106 -10.28 26.58 32.81
CA VAL A 106 -11.54 26.02 33.32
C VAL A 106 -12.63 27.09 33.13
N ALA A 107 -12.97 27.39 31.88
CA ALA A 107 -14.13 28.20 31.55
C ALA A 107 -15.26 27.27 31.11
N ALA A 108 -16.09 26.93 32.09
CA ALA A 108 -17.43 26.34 32.02
C ALA A 108 -17.95 25.94 30.62
N ARG A 109 -17.97 24.63 30.39
CA ARG A 109 -18.78 23.94 29.38
C ARG A 109 -20.27 24.28 29.60
N ARG A 110 -20.77 25.35 28.98
CA ARG A 110 -22.22 25.59 28.89
C ARG A 110 -22.76 24.79 27.71
N HIS A 111 -23.43 23.69 28.05
CA HIS A 111 -24.32 22.97 27.17
C HIS A 111 -25.32 23.95 26.53
N ARG A 112 -25.21 24.21 25.22
CA ARG A 112 -26.30 24.80 24.46
C ARG A 112 -27.09 23.67 23.81
N THR A 113 -28.03 23.15 24.57
CA THR A 113 -29.07 22.24 24.10
C THR A 113 -29.90 22.88 22.99
N SER A 114 -30.23 22.05 22.02
CA SER A 114 -31.15 22.20 20.89
C SER A 114 -32.32 23.18 21.10
N ARG A 115 -32.57 24.04 20.11
CA ARG A 115 -33.91 24.55 19.84
C ARG A 115 -34.20 24.54 18.33
N SER A 116 -35.29 23.86 18.02
CA SER A 116 -35.90 23.55 16.72
C SER A 116 -36.09 24.75 15.79
N HIS A 117 -35.83 24.55 14.50
CA HIS A 117 -36.37 25.35 13.41
C HIS A 117 -37.90 25.22 13.31
N PRO A 118 -38.60 26.30 12.95
CA PRO A 118 -39.80 26.18 12.14
C PRO A 118 -39.57 26.77 10.74
N ALA A 119 -39.93 25.98 9.73
CA ALA A 119 -40.37 26.41 8.40
C ALA A 119 -41.92 26.27 8.38
N PRO A 120 -42.68 26.77 7.40
CA PRO A 120 -42.31 27.35 6.09
C PRO A 120 -42.32 28.88 6.01
#